data_AF-A0A0A5G9T1-F1
#
_entry.id   AF-A0A0A5G9T1-F1
#
_cell.length_a   1.000
_cell.length_b   1.000
_cell.length_c   1.000
_cell.angle_alpha   90.00
_cell.angle_beta   90.00
_cell.angle_gamma   90.00
#
_symmetry.space_group_name_H-M   'P 1'
#
loop_
_entity.id
_entity.type
_entity.pdbx_description
1 polymer ?
#
loop_
_entity_poly.entity_id
_entity_poly.type
_entity_poly.pdbx_seq_one_letter_code
_entity_poly.pdbx_strand_id
1 'polypeptide(L)'
;MTDAQIMTITFSSIFLIHIILAIFVYRDAKKRGLNTKLWTVLTLVVPNFFGVIMYFIVRTQTSSKKVCHQCQNNINHDDLYCPKCGANQMETCNRCDQPLHETWIVCPKCAKPVGE
;
A
#
# COMPACT_ATOMS: atom_id res chain seq x y z
N MET A 1 -0.73 -43.82 -15.86
CA MET A 1 -1.10 -43.00 -14.68
C MET A 1 -2.60 -43.09 -14.56
N THR A 2 -3.15 -43.63 -13.46
CA THR A 2 -4.60 -43.81 -13.31
C THR A 2 -5.29 -42.48 -13.01
N ASP A 3 -6.56 -42.31 -13.39
CA ASP A 3 -7.32 -41.08 -13.12
C ASP A 3 -7.32 -40.72 -11.62
N ALA A 4 -7.35 -41.73 -10.76
CA ALA A 4 -7.20 -41.56 -9.31
C ALA A 4 -5.88 -40.89 -8.92
N GLN A 5 -4.76 -41.25 -9.55
CA GLN A 5 -3.46 -40.62 -9.28
C GLN A 5 -3.38 -39.18 -9.76
N ILE A 6 -4.01 -38.85 -10.89
CA ILE A 6 -4.10 -37.47 -11.38
C ILE A 6 -4.88 -36.61 -10.38
N MET A 7 -6.01 -37.11 -9.87
CA MET A 7 -6.78 -36.42 -8.83
C MET A 7 -5.97 -36.23 -7.55
N THR A 8 -5.23 -37.24 -7.09
CA THR A 8 -4.45 -37.10 -5.85
C THR A 8 -3.34 -36.04 -5.98
N ILE A 9 -2.64 -36.04 -7.11
CA ILE A 9 -1.54 -35.10 -7.37
C ILE A 9 -2.07 -33.66 -7.45
N THR A 10 -3.20 -33.45 -8.14
CA THR A 10 -3.78 -32.11 -8.28
C THR A 10 -4.26 -31.52 -6.95
N PHE A 11 -4.99 -32.29 -6.13
CA PHE A 11 -5.41 -31.84 -4.80
C PHE A 11 -4.22 -31.55 -3.87
N SER A 12 -3.19 -32.40 -3.87
CA SER A 12 -1.96 -32.19 -3.08
C SER A 12 -1.23 -30.91 -3.49
N SER A 13 -1.12 -30.67 -4.80
CA SER A 13 -0.45 -29.48 -5.35
C SER A 13 -1.18 -28.19 -4.96
N ILE A 14 -2.51 -28.18 -5.07
CA ILE A 14 -3.34 -27.03 -4.67
C ILE A 14 -3.20 -26.77 -3.17
N PHE A 15 -3.23 -27.81 -2.34
CA PHE A 15 -3.08 -27.68 -0.90
C PHE A 15 -1.72 -27.09 -0.51
N LEU A 16 -0.64 -27.55 -1.15
CA LEU A 16 0.70 -27.01 -0.94
C LEU A 16 0.78 -25.51 -1.29
N ILE A 17 0.21 -25.11 -2.42
CA ILE A 17 0.16 -23.71 -2.85
C ILE A 17 -0.57 -22.84 -1.81
N HIS A 18 -1.67 -23.32 -1.25
CA HIS A 18 -2.42 -22.59 -0.21
C HIS A 18 -1.59 -22.37 1.06
N ILE A 19 -0.82 -23.38 1.49
CA ILE A 19 0.07 -23.25 2.65
C ILE A 19 1.14 -22.18 2.38
N ILE A 20 1.76 -22.20 1.20
CA ILE A 20 2.78 -21.23 0.81
C ILE A 20 2.19 -19.81 0.81
N LEU A 21 1.00 -19.64 0.23
CA LEU A 21 0.30 -18.36 0.20
C LEU A 21 -0.06 -17.87 1.60
N ALA A 22 -0.55 -18.73 2.48
CA ALA A 22 -0.86 -18.36 3.87
C ALA A 22 0.40 -17.86 4.61
N ILE A 23 1.54 -18.55 4.43
CA ILE A 23 2.82 -18.12 5.02
C ILE A 23 3.27 -16.78 4.44
N PHE A 24 3.15 -16.59 3.13
CA PHE A 24 3.49 -15.33 2.47
C PHE A 24 2.66 -14.17 3.01
N VAL A 25 1.33 -14.32 3.06
CA VAL A 25 0.41 -13.30 3.58
C VAL A 25 0.69 -12.99 5.04
N TYR A 26 0.98 -14.01 5.88
CA TYR A 26 1.35 -13.78 7.28
C TYR A 26 2.61 -12.92 7.40
N ARG A 27 3.67 -13.25 6.65
CA ARG A 27 4.93 -12.48 6.67
C ARG A 27 4.75 -11.08 6.13
N ASP A 28 3.95 -10.93 5.08
CA ASP A 28 3.63 -9.65 4.44
C ASP A 28 2.83 -8.74 5.38
N ALA A 29 1.75 -9.25 5.99
CA ALA A 29 0.95 -8.54 6.97
C ALA A 29 1.77 -8.11 8.21
N LYS A 30 2.68 -8.97 8.69
CA LYS A 30 3.59 -8.65 9.80
C LYS A 30 4.57 -7.54 9.44
N LYS A 31 5.15 -7.56 8.23
CA LYS A 31 6.05 -6.50 7.75
C LYS A 31 5.34 -5.15 7.62
N ARG A 32 4.08 -5.16 7.19
CA ARG A 32 3.28 -3.96 6.92
C ARG A 32 2.52 -3.43 8.15
N GLY A 33 2.70 -4.03 9.32
CA GLY A 33 2.03 -3.63 10.55
C GLY A 33 0.50 -3.80 10.53
N LEU A 34 -0.01 -4.60 9.60
CA LEU A 34 -1.44 -4.89 9.48
C LEU A 34 -1.85 -5.89 10.56
N ASN A 35 -3.15 -5.94 10.89
CA ASN A 35 -3.69 -6.91 11.85
C ASN A 35 -3.53 -8.35 11.30
N THR A 36 -2.40 -8.97 11.64
CA THR A 36 -1.93 -10.23 11.06
C THR A 36 -2.94 -11.36 11.22
N LYS A 37 -3.67 -11.40 12.34
CA LYS A 37 -4.67 -12.43 12.62
C LYS A 37 -5.84 -12.36 11.63
N LEU A 38 -6.35 -11.16 11.37
CA LEU A 38 -7.49 -10.93 10.47
C LEU A 38 -7.16 -11.34 9.04
N TRP A 39 -5.99 -10.93 8.54
CA TRP A 39 -5.55 -11.26 7.17
C TRP A 39 -5.24 -12.75 6.97
N THR A 40 -4.70 -13.43 8.00
CA THR A 40 -4.45 -14.87 7.93
C THR A 40 -5.76 -15.67 7.91
N VAL A 41 -6.75 -15.29 8.73
CA VAL A 41 -8.08 -15.93 8.74
C VAL A 41 -8.81 -15.71 7.42
N LEU A 42 -8.79 -14.49 6.88
CA LEU A 42 -9.43 -14.18 5.61
C LEU A 42 -8.85 -15.02 4.47
N THR A 43 -7.53 -15.19 4.46
CA THR A 43 -6.81 -16.00 3.47
C THR A 43 -7.19 -17.49 3.54
N LEU A 44 -7.44 -18.01 4.74
CA LEU A 44 -7.83 -19.40 4.97
C LEU A 44 -9.30 -19.66 4.58
N VAL A 45 -10.18 -18.71 4.88
CA VAL A 45 -11.63 -18.82 4.63
C VAL A 45 -11.98 -18.54 3.17
N VAL A 46 -11.17 -17.71 2.48
CA VAL A 46 -11.46 -17.23 1.13
C VAL A 46 -10.34 -17.58 0.14
N PRO A 47 -10.08 -18.87 -0.11
CA PRO A 47 -9.02 -19.33 -0.99
C PRO A 47 -9.20 -18.92 -2.46
N ASN A 48 -10.43 -18.72 -2.95
CA ASN A 48 -10.66 -18.41 -4.37
C ASN A 48 -10.62 -16.91 -4.72
N PHE A 49 -10.46 -16.01 -3.73
CA PHE A 49 -10.43 -14.56 -3.97
C PHE A 49 -9.06 -13.93 -3.72
N PHE A 50 -7.97 -14.72 -3.72
CA PHE A 50 -6.59 -14.23 -3.55
C PHE A 50 -6.27 -13.02 -4.45
N GLY A 51 -6.73 -13.04 -5.71
CA GLY A 51 -6.49 -11.93 -6.65
C GLY A 51 -7.13 -10.61 -6.19
N VAL A 52 -8.34 -10.68 -5.65
CA VAL A 52 -9.06 -9.50 -5.13
C VAL A 52 -8.41 -9.01 -3.82
N ILE A 53 -8.05 -9.93 -2.93
CA ILE A 53 -7.36 -9.63 -1.67
C ILE A 53 -6.02 -8.93 -1.95
N MET A 54 -5.21 -9.46 -2.88
CA MET A 54 -3.93 -8.87 -3.29
C MET A 54 -4.12 -7.48 -3.90
N TYR A 55 -5.12 -7.29 -4.75
CA TYR A 55 -5.45 -5.99 -5.36
C TYR A 55 -5.75 -4.92 -4.30
N PHE A 56 -6.58 -5.24 -3.30
CA PHE A 56 -6.90 -4.30 -2.22
C PHE A 56 -5.69 -4.01 -1.32
N ILE A 57 -4.83 -5.00 -1.05
CA ILE A 57 -3.58 -4.82 -0.29
C ILE A 57 -2.61 -3.87 -1.03
N VAL A 58 -2.46 -4.01 -2.35
CA VAL A 58 -1.57 -3.12 -3.12
C VAL A 58 -2.13 -1.69 -3.14
N ARG A 59 -3.43 -1.54 -3.36
CA ARG A 59 -4.09 -0.23 -3.43
C ARG A 59 -4.04 0.55 -2.11
N THR A 60 -4.13 -0.13 -0.97
CA THR A 60 -4.17 0.52 0.36
C THR A 60 -2.81 1.01 0.85
N GLN A 61 -1.72 0.61 0.20
CA GLN A 61 -0.37 0.89 0.68
C GLN A 61 0.31 2.09 0.03
N THR A 62 -0.35 2.71 -0.94
CA THR A 62 0.12 3.98 -1.52
C THR A 62 -0.17 5.17 -0.60
N SER A 63 -0.96 5.00 0.46
CA SER A 63 -1.19 6.05 1.47
C SER A 63 0.02 6.20 2.40
N SER A 64 1.11 6.79 1.88
CA SER A 64 2.21 7.29 2.70
C SER A 64 1.67 8.28 3.74
N LYS A 65 2.23 8.26 4.95
CA LYS A 65 1.92 9.25 5.98
C LYS A 65 3.01 10.32 5.96
N LYS A 66 2.62 11.60 6.02
CA LYS A 66 3.53 12.74 6.17
C LYS A 66 3.25 13.46 7.49
N VAL A 67 4.21 14.25 7.97
CA VAL A 67 4.07 15.01 9.22
C VAL A 67 3.76 16.46 8.87
N CYS A 68 2.78 17.04 9.57
CA CYS A 68 2.42 18.44 9.38
C CYS A 68 3.59 19.38 9.76
N HIS A 69 3.99 20.26 8.85
CA HIS A 69 5.09 21.21 9.04
C HIS A 69 4.85 22.25 10.15
N GLN A 70 3.59 22.50 10.53
CA GLN A 70 3.25 23.52 11.53
C GLN A 70 3.03 22.94 12.94
N CYS A 71 2.27 21.85 13.07
CA CYS A 71 1.85 21.32 14.38
C CYS A 71 2.35 19.90 14.67
N GLN A 72 3.14 19.32 13.76
CA GLN A 72 3.73 17.98 13.87
C GLN A 72 2.71 16.83 14.01
N ASN A 73 1.44 17.07 13.63
CA ASN A 73 0.44 16.02 13.57
C ASN A 73 0.68 15.09 12.38
N ASN A 74 0.46 13.79 12.55
CA ASN A 74 0.50 12.82 11.43
C ASN A 74 -0.72 13.02 10.53
N ILE A 75 -0.48 13.18 9.23
CA ILE A 75 -1.49 13.38 8.20
C ILE A 75 -1.22 12.43 7.02
N ASN A 76 -2.21 12.18 6.17
CA ASN A 76 -1.99 11.41 4.95
C ASN A 76 -1.22 12.26 3.93
N HIS A 77 -0.49 11.59 3.03
CA HIS A 77 0.25 12.28 1.96
C HIS A 77 -0.68 13.17 1.11
N ASP A 78 -1.86 12.64 0.78
CA ASP A 78 -2.86 13.31 -0.05
C ASP A 78 -3.62 14.44 0.66
N ASP A 79 -3.43 14.62 1.98
CA ASP A 79 -4.13 15.67 2.73
C ASP A 79 -3.53 17.05 2.37
N LEU A 80 -4.33 17.90 1.71
CA LEU A 80 -3.97 19.28 1.36
C LEU A 80 -3.94 20.21 2.58
N TYR A 81 -4.74 19.91 3.61
CA TYR A 81 -4.85 20.72 4.82
C TYR A 81 -4.78 19.84 6.07
N CYS A 82 -4.09 20.31 7.10
CA CYS A 82 -4.03 19.59 8.37
C CYS A 82 -5.37 19.69 9.13
N PRO A 83 -6.00 18.57 9.53
CA PRO A 83 -7.28 18.60 10.25
C PRO A 83 -7.16 19.14 11.68
N LYS A 84 -5.94 19.20 12.24
CA LYS A 84 -5.70 19.68 13.61
C LYS A 84 -5.48 21.19 13.68
N CYS A 85 -4.73 21.77 12.72
CA CYS A 85 -4.33 23.18 12.77
C CYS A 85 -4.75 24.01 11.55
N GLY A 86 -5.30 23.39 10.49
CA GLY A 86 -5.73 24.08 9.27
C GLY A 86 -4.61 24.49 8.31
N ALA A 87 -3.34 24.15 8.61
CA ALA A 87 -2.20 24.48 7.75
C ALA A 87 -2.28 23.81 6.39
N ASN A 88 -2.01 24.57 5.31
CA ASN A 88 -1.81 24.00 3.97
C ASN A 88 -0.51 23.17 3.95
N GLN A 89 -0.57 21.99 3.33
CA GLN A 89 0.51 21.00 3.26
C GLN A 89 0.99 20.78 1.82
N MET A 90 0.56 21.63 0.87
CA MET A 90 1.14 21.68 -0.46
C MET A 90 2.55 22.25 -0.38
N GLU A 91 3.49 21.50 -0.94
CA GLU A 91 4.85 21.99 -1.13
C GLU A 91 4.83 23.11 -2.17
N THR A 92 5.54 24.21 -1.90
CA THR A 92 5.69 25.34 -2.82
C THR A 92 7.10 25.41 -3.37
N CYS A 93 7.26 25.94 -4.58
CA CYS A 93 8.59 26.15 -5.15
C CYS A 93 9.38 27.21 -4.36
N ASN A 94 10.55 26.85 -3.84
CA ASN A 94 11.48 27.72 -3.07
C ASN A 94 11.91 29.02 -3.79
N ARG A 95 11.62 29.17 -5.08
CA ARG A 95 12.05 30.33 -5.89
C ARG A 95 10.92 31.25 -6.33
N CYS A 96 9.70 30.72 -6.46
CA CYS A 96 8.59 31.47 -7.06
C CYS A 96 7.23 31.22 -6.41
N ASP A 97 7.21 30.48 -5.29
CA ASP A 97 6.06 30.18 -4.44
C ASP A 97 4.89 29.49 -5.14
N GLN A 98 5.14 28.92 -6.33
CA GLN A 98 4.13 28.16 -7.05
C GLN A 98 3.82 26.86 -6.29
N PRO A 99 2.54 26.54 -6.02
CA PRO A 99 2.16 25.23 -5.48
C PRO A 99 2.60 24.11 -6.42
N LEU A 100 3.26 23.11 -5.87
CA LEU A 100 3.80 21.98 -6.61
C LEU A 100 2.92 20.75 -6.41
N HIS A 101 2.80 19.97 -7.48
CA HIS A 101 2.23 18.64 -7.40
C HIS A 101 3.33 17.63 -7.02
N GLU A 102 2.99 16.61 -6.25
CA GLU A 102 3.93 15.62 -5.68
C GLU A 102 4.70 14.82 -6.76
N THR A 103 4.20 14.80 -7.99
CA THR A 103 4.82 14.10 -9.12
C THR A 103 5.70 15.00 -9.99
N TRP A 104 5.80 16.29 -9.70
CA TRP A 104 6.55 17.24 -10.52
C TRP A 104 8.03 17.30 -10.11
N ILE A 105 8.90 17.03 -11.09
CA ILE A 105 10.37 17.14 -10.94
C ILE A 105 10.91 18.54 -11.27
N VAL A 106 10.14 19.33 -12.04
CA VAL A 106 10.50 20.69 -12.48
C VAL A 106 9.29 21.61 -12.31
N CYS A 107 9.52 22.81 -11.78
CA CYS A 107 8.47 23.81 -11.62
C CYS A 107 8.00 24.34 -12.99
N PRO A 108 6.68 24.34 -13.30
CA PRO A 108 6.16 24.80 -14.59
C PRO A 108 6.30 26.32 -14.79
N LYS A 109 6.48 27.08 -13.72
CA LYS A 109 6.54 28.55 -13.77
C LYS A 109 7.97 29.07 -13.94
N CYS A 110 8.95 28.47 -13.26
CA CYS A 110 10.33 28.95 -13.24
C CYS A 110 11.35 27.97 -13.86
N ALA A 111 10.91 26.80 -14.32
CA ALA A 111 11.72 25.77 -14.95
C ALA A 111 12.91 25.24 -14.12
N LYS A 112 12.89 25.43 -12.79
CA LYS A 112 13.88 24.87 -11.86
C LYS A 112 13.45 23.53 -11.30
N PRO A 113 14.40 22.64 -10.95
CA PRO A 113 14.10 21.38 -10.28
C PRO A 113 13.48 21.63 -8.89
N VAL A 114 12.60 20.72 -8.48
CA VAL A 114 11.93 20.76 -7.18
C VAL A 114 12.86 20.11 -6.13
N GLY A 115 13.15 20.82 -5.03
CA GLY A 115 13.96 20.30 -3.92
C GLY A 115 15.42 20.78 -3.85
N GLU A 116 15.81 21.74 -4.70
CA GLU A 116 17.09 22.47 -4.63
C GLU A 116 16.95 23.86 -3.98
#